data_AF-A0A9X8YNN4-F1
#
_entry.id   AF-A0A9X8YNN4-F1
#
_cell.length_a   1.000
_cell.length_b   1.000
_cell.length_c   1.000
_cell.angle_alpha   90.00
_cell.angle_beta   90.00
_cell.angle_gamma   90.00
#
_symmetry.space_group_name_H-M   'P 1'
#
loop_
_entity.id
_entity.type
_entity.pdbx_description
1 polymer ?
#
loop_
_entity_poly.entity_id
_entity_poly.type
_entity_poly.pdbx_seq_one_letter_code
_entity_poly.pdbx_strand_id
1 'polypeptide(L)'
;AMSVGATLEAVRQGLKQLQAVPGRLFPVALAEDKLLLDDSYNANVGSMTAAAQVLAEMPGYRVMVVGDMAELGAEAEECHRQVGEAARLAGVDKVISVGGLSRVLSEASGNGEHYQ
;
A
#
# COMPACT_ATOMS: atom_id res chain seq x y z
N ALA A 1 7.54 9.62 -23.36
CA ALA A 1 8.15 10.96 -23.42
C ALA A 1 9.22 11.05 -24.51
N MET A 2 10.32 10.28 -24.44
CA MET A 2 11.36 10.31 -25.48
C MET A 2 10.86 9.83 -26.85
N SER A 3 9.97 8.83 -26.88
CA SER A 3 9.33 8.35 -28.11
C SER A 3 8.53 9.42 -28.87
N VAL A 4 8.18 10.52 -28.21
CA VAL A 4 7.48 11.68 -28.78
C VAL A 4 8.33 12.95 -28.78
N GLY A 5 9.66 12.82 -28.67
CA GLY A 5 10.62 13.90 -28.88
C GLY A 5 11.09 14.68 -27.64
N ALA A 6 10.69 14.30 -26.43
CA ALA A 6 11.21 14.95 -25.22
C ALA A 6 12.71 14.63 -25.01
N THR A 7 13.51 15.65 -24.68
CA THR A 7 14.91 15.45 -24.28
C THR A 7 15.00 14.83 -22.88
N LEU A 8 16.13 14.20 -22.56
CA LEU A 8 16.39 13.70 -21.20
C LEU A 8 16.29 14.82 -20.15
N GLU A 9 16.73 16.03 -20.50
CA GLU A 9 16.60 17.21 -19.64
C GLU A 9 15.14 17.58 -19.38
N ALA A 10 14.29 17.57 -20.41
CA ALA A 10 12.86 17.82 -20.25
C ALA A 10 12.19 16.76 -19.37
N VAL A 11 12.56 15.48 -19.53
CA VAL A 11 12.08 14.39 -18.66
C VAL A 11 12.53 14.61 -17.21
N ARG A 12 13.81 14.97 -16.99
CA ARG A 12 14.35 15.27 -15.66
C ARG A 12 13.57 16.40 -14.97
N GLN A 13 13.29 17.49 -15.68
CA GLN A 13 12.56 18.62 -15.12
C GLN A 13 11.10 18.27 -14.82
N GLY A 14 10.43 17.52 -15.71
CA GLY A 14 9.06 17.06 -15.48
C GLY A 14 8.95 16.16 -14.24
N LEU A 15 9.89 15.23 -14.06
CA LEU A 15 9.91 14.35 -12.90
C LEU A 15 10.11 15.10 -11.57
N LYS A 16 10.84 16.23 -11.56
CA LYS A 16 11.03 17.06 -10.35
C LYS A 16 9.77 17.79 -9.92
N GLN A 17 8.83 18.02 -10.83
CA GLN A 17 7.61 18.80 -10.58
C GLN A 17 6.38 17.92 -10.32
N LEU A 18 6.57 16.59 -10.31
CA LEU A 18 5.49 15.65 -10.02
C LEU A 18 4.89 15.92 -8.65
N GLN A 19 3.57 16.01 -8.62
CA GLN A 19 2.79 16.02 -7.40
C GLN A 19 2.16 14.64 -7.23
N ALA A 20 2.17 14.15 -5.99
CA ALA A 20 1.44 12.93 -5.65
C ALA A 20 -0.05 13.15 -5.94
N VAL A 21 -0.70 12.10 -6.45
CA VAL A 21 -2.15 12.11 -6.69
C VAL A 21 -2.82 11.63 -5.39
N PRO A 22 -3.81 12.37 -4.85
CA PRO A 22 -4.57 11.92 -3.67
C PRO A 22 -5.06 10.47 -3.83
N GLY A 23 -4.89 9.67 -2.78
CA GLY A 23 -5.22 8.24 -2.78
C GLY A 23 -4.23 7.32 -3.52
N ARG A 24 -3.07 7.82 -3.99
CA ARG A 24 -2.00 7.02 -4.63
C ARG A 24 -0.65 7.29 -3.97
N LEU A 25 -0.32 6.51 -2.94
CA LEU A 25 0.84 6.72 -2.05
C LEU A 25 1.03 8.20 -1.65
N PHE A 26 -0.09 8.87 -1.35
CA PHE A 26 -0.10 10.29 -1.06
C PHE A 26 0.42 10.56 0.37
N PRO A 27 1.54 11.27 0.55
CA PRO A 27 2.11 11.49 1.88
C PRO A 27 1.33 12.58 2.63
N VAL A 28 0.88 12.26 3.85
CA VAL A 28 0.20 13.16 4.77
C VAL A 28 0.99 13.20 6.09
N ALA A 29 1.65 14.31 6.37
CA ALA A 29 2.32 14.52 7.65
C ALA A 29 1.27 14.70 8.76
N LEU A 30 1.28 13.82 9.76
CA LEU A 30 0.35 13.89 10.89
C LEU A 30 0.95 14.68 12.05
N ALA A 31 2.23 14.46 12.33
CA ALA A 31 3.03 15.17 13.33
C ALA A 31 4.53 14.90 13.06
N GLU A 32 5.41 15.43 13.91
CA GLU A 32 6.83 15.06 13.92
C GLU A 32 6.97 13.53 14.00
N ASP A 33 7.76 12.97 13.09
CA ASP A 33 8.00 11.53 12.90
C ASP A 33 6.74 10.66 12.70
N LYS A 34 5.60 11.26 12.32
CA LYS A 34 4.36 10.54 12.02
C LYS A 34 3.89 10.85 10.61
N LEU A 35 3.94 9.83 9.76
CA LEU A 35 3.52 9.91 8.37
C LEU A 35 2.36 8.93 8.11
N LEU A 36 1.35 9.41 7.41
CA LEU A 36 0.35 8.58 6.75
C LEU A 36 0.66 8.54 5.26
N LEU A 37 0.66 7.35 4.67
CA LEU A 37 0.68 7.15 3.23
C LEU A 37 -0.75 6.79 2.79
N ASP A 38 -1.46 7.73 2.20
CA ASP A 38 -2.81 7.52 1.68
C ASP A 38 -2.75 6.85 0.30
N ASP A 39 -3.00 5.54 0.28
CA ASP A 39 -3.12 4.72 -0.93
C ASP A 39 -4.54 4.12 -1.05
N SER A 40 -5.56 4.89 -0.64
CA SER A 40 -6.94 4.39 -0.49
C SER A 40 -7.77 4.32 -1.78
N TYR A 41 -7.23 4.68 -2.94
CA TYR A 41 -8.01 4.78 -4.18
C TYR A 41 -8.43 3.43 -4.76
N ASN A 42 -7.53 2.45 -4.81
CA ASN A 42 -7.77 1.11 -5.38
C ASN A 42 -6.91 0.08 -4.68
N ALA A 43 -7.45 -1.13 -4.47
CA ALA A 43 -6.74 -2.23 -3.86
C ALA A 43 -6.87 -3.50 -4.72
N ASN A 44 -5.71 -4.05 -5.10
CA ASN A 44 -5.54 -5.36 -5.72
C ASN A 44 -4.22 -5.97 -5.23
N VAL A 45 -4.04 -7.28 -5.44
CA VAL A 45 -2.88 -8.04 -4.91
C VAL A 45 -1.55 -7.38 -5.25
N GLY A 46 -1.35 -6.94 -6.49
CA GLY A 46 -0.11 -6.31 -6.93
C GLY A 46 0.14 -4.97 -6.23
N SER A 47 -0.86 -4.09 -6.23
CA SER A 47 -0.75 -2.78 -5.58
C SER A 47 -0.52 -2.87 -4.07
N MET A 48 -1.24 -3.75 -3.37
CA MET A 48 -1.10 -3.89 -1.92
C MET A 48 0.21 -4.55 -1.53
N THR A 49 0.71 -5.50 -2.33
CA THR A 49 2.05 -6.08 -2.15
C THR A 49 3.13 -5.01 -2.31
N ALA A 50 3.02 -4.14 -3.32
CA ALA A 50 3.93 -3.01 -3.50
C ALA A 50 3.82 -1.99 -2.35
N ALA A 51 2.60 -1.70 -1.88
CA ALA A 51 2.38 -0.81 -0.73
C ALA A 51 3.04 -1.35 0.55
N ALA A 52 2.98 -2.67 0.80
CA ALA A 52 3.67 -3.30 1.92
C ALA A 52 5.20 -3.15 1.82
N GLN A 53 5.77 -3.29 0.62
CA GLN A 53 7.21 -3.09 0.39
C GLN A 53 7.63 -1.63 0.60
N VAL A 54 6.86 -0.68 0.08
CA VAL A 54 7.10 0.76 0.30
C VAL A 54 7.02 1.08 1.79
N LEU A 55 6.01 0.57 2.49
CA LEU A 55 5.85 0.79 3.92
C LEU A 55 7.01 0.19 4.73
N ALA A 56 7.56 -0.96 4.32
CA ALA A 56 8.68 -1.61 4.99
C ALA A 56 9.97 -0.76 4.97
N GLU A 57 10.15 0.06 3.93
CA GLU A 57 11.30 0.98 3.78
C GLU A 57 11.15 2.26 4.62
N MET A 58 9.97 2.51 5.20
CA MET A 58 9.72 3.69 6.04
C MET A 58 10.36 3.53 7.43
N PRO A 59 10.82 4.63 8.06
CA PRO A 59 11.38 4.58 9.40
C PRO A 59 10.29 4.37 10.46
N GLY A 60 10.71 3.87 11.63
CA GLY A 60 9.85 3.76 12.81
C GLY A 60 8.94 2.53 12.80
N TYR A 61 7.82 2.63 13.49
CA TYR A 61 6.83 1.56 13.62
C TYR A 61 5.79 1.63 12.51
N ARG A 62 5.71 0.57 11.70
CA ARG A 62 4.98 0.56 10.43
C ARG A 62 3.66 -0.19 10.57
N VAL A 63 2.57 0.54 10.38
CA VAL A 63 1.21 0.01 10.48
C VAL A 63 0.55 0.03 9.10
N MET A 64 0.15 -1.13 8.61
CA MET A 64 -0.63 -1.25 7.38
C MET A 64 -2.12 -1.34 7.73
N VAL A 65 -2.90 -0.34 7.34
CA VAL A 65 -4.35 -0.30 7.57
C VAL A 65 -5.06 -0.66 6.27
N VAL A 66 -5.90 -1.70 6.28
CA VAL A 66 -6.46 -2.29 5.05
C VAL A 66 -7.97 -2.52 5.11
N GLY A 67 -8.62 -2.36 3.96
CA GLY A 67 -9.99 -2.75 3.70
C GLY A 67 -10.08 -4.02 2.84
N ASP A 68 -11.31 -4.38 2.46
CA ASP A 68 -11.55 -5.46 1.48
C ASP A 68 -11.06 -5.04 0.08
N MET A 69 -10.37 -5.94 -0.61
CA MET A 69 -10.15 -5.83 -2.05
C MET A 69 -11.42 -6.22 -2.82
N ALA A 70 -11.78 -5.43 -3.83
CA ALA A 70 -12.99 -5.62 -4.63
C ALA A 70 -12.77 -6.46 -5.89
N GLU A 71 -13.87 -6.97 -6.47
CA GLU A 71 -13.90 -7.60 -7.81
C GLU A 71 -13.06 -8.89 -7.99
N LEU A 72 -12.71 -9.58 -6.89
CA LEU A 72 -11.85 -10.77 -6.92
C LEU A 72 -12.57 -12.11 -7.15
N GLY A 73 -13.90 -12.15 -7.07
CA GLY A 73 -14.68 -13.36 -7.28
C GLY A 73 -14.33 -14.50 -6.32
N ALA A 74 -14.19 -15.72 -6.85
CA ALA A 74 -13.95 -16.93 -6.03
C ALA A 74 -12.56 -16.99 -5.38
N GLU A 75 -11.59 -16.23 -5.89
CA GLU A 75 -10.21 -16.21 -5.38
C GLU A 75 -10.00 -15.16 -4.29
N ALA A 76 -11.06 -14.43 -3.91
CA ALA A 76 -10.95 -13.28 -3.02
C ALA A 76 -10.23 -13.61 -1.70
N GLU A 77 -10.55 -14.73 -1.06
CA GLU A 77 -9.91 -15.15 0.19
C GLU A 77 -8.40 -15.40 0.01
N GLU A 78 -8.02 -16.11 -1.04
CA GLU A 78 -6.63 -16.42 -1.35
C GLU A 78 -5.83 -15.16 -1.70
N CYS A 79 -6.43 -14.23 -2.45
CA CYS A 79 -5.81 -12.93 -2.71
C CYS A 79 -5.52 -12.16 -1.41
N HIS A 80 -6.46 -12.13 -0.45
CA HIS A 80 -6.24 -11.46 0.84
C HIS A 80 -5.13 -12.16 1.64
N ARG A 81 -5.10 -13.50 1.64
CA ARG A 81 -4.05 -14.29 2.28
C ARG A 81 -2.67 -13.97 1.69
N GLN A 82 -2.55 -13.90 0.36
CA GLN A 82 -1.29 -13.58 -0.32
C GLN A 82 -0.75 -12.21 0.08
N VAL A 83 -1.61 -11.19 0.17
CA VAL A 83 -1.20 -9.85 0.62
C VAL A 83 -0.77 -9.87 2.10
N GLY A 84 -1.44 -10.65 2.94
CA GLY A 84 -1.07 -10.80 4.35
C GLY A 84 0.32 -11.43 4.51
N GLU A 85 0.59 -12.51 3.77
CA GLU A 85 1.92 -13.13 3.73
C GLU A 85 2.99 -12.17 3.18
N ALA A 86 2.67 -11.37 2.16
CA ALA A 86 3.57 -10.36 1.64
C ALA A 86 3.89 -9.29 2.70
N ALA A 87 2.91 -8.81 3.46
CA ALA A 87 3.11 -7.87 4.56
C ALA A 87 4.02 -8.46 5.67
N ARG A 88 3.81 -9.74 6.00
CA ARG A 88 4.67 -10.49 6.94
C ARG A 88 6.11 -10.58 6.45
N LEU A 89 6.31 -10.97 5.18
CA LEU A 89 7.64 -11.11 4.57
C LEU A 89 8.36 -9.77 4.43
N ALA A 90 7.62 -8.69 4.20
CA ALA A 90 8.16 -7.33 4.15
C ALA A 90 8.56 -6.80 5.55
N GLY A 91 8.11 -7.44 6.64
CA GLY A 91 8.45 -7.03 8.00
C GLY A 91 7.64 -5.81 8.47
N VAL A 92 6.40 -5.67 8.01
CA VAL A 92 5.44 -4.71 8.57
C VAL A 92 5.19 -5.05 10.04
N ASP A 93 5.17 -4.05 10.93
CA ASP A 93 5.13 -4.29 12.38
C ASP A 93 3.72 -4.58 12.93
N LYS A 94 2.69 -4.07 12.24
CA LYS A 94 1.27 -4.30 12.56
C LYS A 94 0.40 -4.21 11.30
N VAL A 95 -0.58 -5.10 11.20
CA VAL A 95 -1.67 -4.98 10.23
C VAL A 95 -2.98 -4.71 10.96
N ILE A 96 -3.72 -3.70 10.55
CA ILE A 96 -5.08 -3.42 11.04
C ILE A 96 -6.03 -3.60 9.86
N SER A 97 -7.04 -4.45 10.01
CA SER A 97 -8.01 -4.69 8.95
C SER A 97 -9.44 -4.37 9.39
N VAL A 98 -10.22 -3.87 8.45
CA VAL A 98 -11.67 -3.63 8.60
C VAL A 98 -12.38 -4.16 7.35
N GLY A 99 -13.43 -4.97 7.51
CA GLY A 99 -14.16 -5.56 6.38
C GLY A 99 -14.52 -7.04 6.56
N GLY A 100 -15.11 -7.64 5.53
CA GLY A 100 -15.52 -9.05 5.59
C GLY A 100 -14.37 -10.02 5.31
N LEU A 101 -13.54 -9.71 4.32
CA LEU A 101 -12.47 -10.58 3.80
C LEU A 101 -11.08 -10.14 4.26
N SER A 102 -10.90 -8.85 4.57
CA SER A 102 -9.64 -8.26 5.04
C SER A 102 -9.14 -8.85 6.36
N ARG A 103 -10.02 -9.51 7.14
CA ARG A 103 -9.64 -10.35 8.30
C ARG A 103 -8.56 -11.37 7.92
N VAL A 104 -8.72 -12.04 6.78
CA VAL A 104 -7.80 -13.09 6.30
C VAL A 104 -6.40 -12.54 6.07
N LEU A 105 -6.31 -11.30 5.55
CA LEU A 105 -5.05 -10.60 5.34
C LEU A 105 -4.36 -10.32 6.68
N SER A 106 -5.07 -9.74 7.65
CA SER A 106 -4.50 -9.49 8.98
C SER A 106 -4.09 -10.78 9.70
N GLU A 107 -4.85 -11.86 9.58
CA GLU A 107 -4.48 -13.16 10.17
C GLU A 107 -3.21 -13.72 9.53
N ALA A 108 -3.11 -13.72 8.20
CA ALA A 108 -1.94 -14.21 7.47
C ALA A 108 -0.67 -13.37 7.71
N SER A 109 -0.82 -12.10 8.10
CA SER A 109 0.33 -11.26 8.46
C SER A 109 1.06 -11.71 9.74
N GLY A 110 0.41 -12.51 10.60
CA GLY A 110 0.98 -13.01 11.86
C GLY A 110 1.07 -11.98 12.99
N ASN A 111 0.82 -10.70 12.72
CA ASN A 111 0.79 -9.61 13.69
C ASN A 111 -0.43 -8.69 13.51
N GLY A 112 -1.49 -9.21 12.90
CA GLY A 112 -2.67 -8.43 12.58
C GLY A 112 -3.70 -8.32 13.71
N GLU A 113 -4.59 -7.35 13.57
CA GLU A 113 -5.79 -7.17 14.38
C GLU A 113 -6.95 -6.71 13.50
N HIS A 114 -8.11 -7.32 13.69
CA HIS A 114 -9.27 -7.14 12.83
C HIS A 114 -10.45 -6.50 13.58
N TYR A 115 -11.16 -5.60 12.91
CA TYR A 115 -12.34 -4.91 13.43
C TYR A 115 -13.53 -5.03 12.47
N GLN A 116 -14.74 -5.09 13.04
CA GLN A 116 -16.03 -5.12 12.33
C GLN A 116 -16.80 -3.83 12.55
#